data_AF-A0A2M7DDS1-F1
#
_entry.id   AF-A0A2M7DDS1-F1
#
_cell.length_a   1.000
_cell.length_b   1.000
_cell.length_c   1.000
_cell.angle_alpha   90.00
_cell.angle_beta   90.00
_cell.angle_gamma   90.00
#
_symmetry.space_group_name_H-M   'P 1'
#
loop_
_entity.id
_entity.type
_entity.pdbx_description
1 polymer ?
#
loop_
_entity_poly.entity_id
_entity_poly.type
_entity_poly.pdbx_seq_one_letter_code
_entity_poly.pdbx_strand_id
1 'polypeptide(L)'
;MRRYLLAIALILVSFAAAAGVQAHQPRYLRENKLTVINNPEVSQAFYGELKGSEAQYLIELKQAQDLYLQLLAPDLPGVGKDKTAVVAYQPELGDRAVNFAQLDLPAEQWEKYFEEYAGDNYFKGPELKKPAEPGYYIVKISSPDNQGKYVLVVGEKEEFPAGETVKALITMPLLKKNFFAEPLTDWFDGKIGRYIGLSLLGLLILGIMFRQFNKVYK
;
A
#
# COMPACT_ATOMS: atom_id res chain seq x y z
N MET A 1 -8.32 21.51 -35.25
CA MET A 1 -9.32 20.63 -34.59
C MET A 1 -8.83 19.20 -34.40
N ARG A 2 -8.53 18.43 -35.47
CA ARG A 2 -8.13 17.00 -35.40
C ARG A 2 -6.94 16.66 -34.47
N ARG A 3 -5.93 17.53 -34.40
CA ARG A 3 -4.75 17.34 -33.52
C ARG A 3 -5.03 17.54 -32.03
N TYR A 4 -6.01 18.39 -31.68
CA TYR A 4 -6.43 18.62 -30.29
C TYR A 4 -7.31 17.50 -29.78
N LEU A 5 -8.20 16.99 -30.63
CA LEU A 5 -9.05 15.85 -30.31
C LEU A 5 -8.22 14.59 -30.04
N LEU A 6 -7.15 14.35 -30.79
CA LEU A 6 -6.23 13.24 -30.56
C LEU A 6 -5.53 13.33 -29.20
N ALA A 7 -5.05 14.53 -28.84
CA ALA A 7 -4.32 14.71 -27.59
C ALA A 7 -5.25 14.75 -26.36
N ILE A 8 -6.47 15.29 -26.49
CA ILE A 8 -7.52 15.12 -25.46
C ILE A 8 -7.88 13.65 -25.30
N ALA A 9 -8.04 12.90 -26.40
CA ALA A 9 -8.29 11.47 -26.34
C ALA A 9 -7.14 10.69 -25.68
N LEU A 10 -5.88 11.02 -25.97
CA LEU A 10 -4.71 10.41 -25.33
C LEU A 10 -4.66 10.70 -23.82
N ILE A 11 -5.05 11.91 -23.39
CA ILE A 11 -5.15 12.25 -21.97
C ILE A 11 -6.27 11.46 -21.31
N LEU A 12 -7.47 11.44 -21.91
CA LEU A 12 -8.59 10.69 -21.38
C LEU A 12 -8.28 9.19 -21.30
N VAL A 13 -7.57 8.63 -22.28
CA VAL A 13 -7.08 7.25 -22.26
C VAL A 13 -6.03 7.03 -21.18
N SER A 14 -5.11 7.97 -20.95
CA SER A 14 -4.12 7.85 -19.87
C SER A 14 -4.74 7.93 -18.47
N PHE A 15 -5.75 8.78 -18.28
CA PHE A 15 -6.52 8.85 -17.04
C PHE A 15 -7.40 7.60 -16.85
N ALA A 16 -7.99 7.07 -17.92
CA ALA A 16 -8.75 5.82 -17.87
C ALA A 16 -7.87 4.60 -17.57
N ALA A 17 -6.64 4.56 -18.09
CA ALA A 17 -5.66 3.50 -17.81
C ALA A 17 -5.17 3.54 -16.34
N ALA A 18 -5.05 4.73 -15.75
CA ALA A 18 -4.72 4.89 -14.33
C ALA A 18 -5.86 4.44 -13.40
N ALA A 19 -7.13 4.48 -13.86
CA ALA A 19 -8.30 4.10 -13.06
C ALA A 19 -8.44 2.58 -12.86
N GLY A 20 -7.73 1.76 -13.63
CA GLY A 20 -7.68 0.31 -13.49
C GLY A 20 -6.50 -0.22 -12.67
N VAL A 21 -5.77 0.66 -11.98
CA VAL A 21 -4.61 0.26 -11.18
C VAL A 21 -5.07 -0.41 -9.89
N GLN A 22 -4.87 -1.72 -9.84
CA GLN A 22 -5.08 -2.61 -8.72
C GLN A 22 -3.91 -2.54 -7.74
N ALA A 23 -3.88 -1.55 -6.86
CA ALA A 23 -2.84 -1.44 -5.84
C ALA A 23 -3.42 -1.63 -4.42
N HIS A 24 -2.54 -1.70 -3.43
CA HIS A 24 -2.96 -1.53 -2.04
C HIS A 24 -3.26 -0.05 -1.77
N GLN A 25 -4.22 0.25 -0.89
CA GLN A 25 -4.33 1.59 -0.33
C GLN A 25 -3.19 1.80 0.70
N PRO A 26 -2.23 2.71 0.46
CA PRO A 26 -1.08 2.84 1.35
C PRO A 26 -1.45 3.60 2.64
N ARG A 27 -0.87 3.16 3.75
CA ARG A 27 -0.99 3.77 5.08
C ARG A 27 0.40 3.91 5.69
N TYR A 28 0.92 5.13 5.77
CA TYR A 28 2.22 5.37 6.39
C TYR A 28 2.07 5.66 7.89
N LEU A 29 2.60 4.77 8.73
CA LEU A 29 2.55 4.88 10.18
C LEU A 29 3.83 5.55 10.70
N ARG A 30 3.69 6.75 11.28
CA ARG A 30 4.82 7.51 11.84
C ARG A 30 5.14 7.16 13.29
N GLU A 31 4.16 6.61 14.00
CA GLU A 31 4.20 6.31 15.43
C GLU A 31 3.79 4.86 15.64
N ASN A 32 4.42 4.21 16.62
CA ASN A 32 4.05 2.87 17.02
C ASN A 32 2.93 2.92 18.07
N LYS A 33 1.70 3.10 17.63
CA LYS A 33 0.48 3.11 18.44
C LYS A 33 -0.56 2.14 17.88
N LEU A 34 -1.55 1.77 18.71
CA LEU A 34 -2.68 0.96 18.26
C LEU A 34 -3.30 1.57 17.00
N THR A 35 -3.31 0.81 15.92
CA THR A 35 -3.86 1.21 14.62
C THR A 35 -5.17 0.46 14.36
N VAL A 36 -6.27 1.20 14.23
CA VAL A 36 -7.57 0.62 13.86
C VAL A 36 -7.62 0.47 12.33
N ILE A 37 -7.87 -0.74 11.87
CA ILE A 37 -8.03 -1.07 10.45
C ILE A 37 -9.52 -1.08 10.13
N ASN A 38 -9.94 -0.10 9.33
CA ASN A 38 -11.31 -0.01 8.83
C ASN A 38 -11.42 -0.69 7.46
N ASN A 39 -12.57 -1.31 7.19
CA ASN A 39 -12.84 -2.07 5.95
C ASN A 39 -11.73 -3.10 5.66
N PRO A 40 -11.52 -4.08 6.55
CA PRO A 40 -10.43 -5.05 6.46
C PRO A 40 -10.52 -5.99 5.25
N GLU A 41 -11.66 -6.03 4.56
CA GLU A 41 -11.80 -6.68 3.26
C GLU A 41 -11.09 -5.91 2.14
N VAL A 42 -10.95 -4.58 2.28
CA VAL A 42 -10.30 -3.72 1.30
C VAL A 42 -8.78 -3.81 1.44
N SER A 43 -8.14 -4.06 0.30
CA SER A 43 -6.70 -4.21 0.13
C SER A 43 -5.94 -2.95 0.58
N GLN A 44 -5.27 -3.06 1.72
CA GLN A 44 -4.55 -1.98 2.40
C GLN A 44 -3.14 -2.43 2.78
N ALA A 45 -2.16 -1.53 2.66
CA ALA A 45 -0.77 -1.78 3.06
C ALA A 45 -0.33 -0.78 4.13
N PHE A 46 0.00 -1.28 5.32
CA PHE A 46 0.41 -0.49 6.48
C PHE A 46 1.92 -0.55 6.65
N TYR A 47 2.58 0.56 6.35
CA TYR A 47 4.02 0.74 6.41
C TYR A 47 4.41 1.23 7.80
N GLY A 48 5.06 0.37 8.59
CA GLY A 48 5.42 0.63 9.98
C GLY A 48 6.89 0.34 10.29
N GLU A 49 7.32 0.78 11.47
CA GLU A 49 8.67 0.58 11.97
C GLU A 49 8.62 0.26 13.46
N LEU A 50 9.15 -0.90 13.84
CA LEU A 50 9.32 -1.29 15.24
C LEU A 50 10.49 -0.48 15.84
N LYS A 51 10.28 0.07 17.04
CA LYS A 51 11.23 0.95 17.74
C LYS A 51 11.34 0.59 19.22
N GLY A 52 11.54 -0.69 19.51
CA GLY A 52 11.68 -1.24 20.86
C GLY A 52 10.39 -1.80 21.46
N SER A 53 9.27 -1.75 20.73
CA SER A 53 8.00 -2.36 21.13
C SER A 53 7.30 -2.97 19.91
N GLU A 54 6.45 -3.97 20.17
CA GLU A 54 5.56 -4.55 19.17
C GLU A 54 4.64 -3.48 18.57
N ALA A 55 4.22 -3.67 17.32
CA ALA A 55 3.13 -2.90 16.72
C ALA A 55 1.80 -3.61 16.93
N GLN A 56 0.74 -2.84 17.12
CA GLN A 56 -0.59 -3.36 17.42
C GLN A 56 -1.63 -2.83 16.45
N TYR A 57 -2.47 -3.72 15.96
CA TYR A 57 -3.60 -3.40 15.09
C TYR A 57 -4.87 -4.00 15.65
N LEU A 58 -5.97 -3.29 15.47
CA LEU A 58 -7.32 -3.76 15.78
C LEU A 58 -8.13 -3.81 14.50
N ILE A 59 -8.67 -4.99 14.21
CA ILE A 59 -9.59 -5.24 13.10
C ILE A 59 -10.94 -5.62 13.70
N GLU A 60 -12.01 -4.97 13.25
CA GLU A 60 -13.38 -5.37 13.55
C GLU A 60 -13.97 -6.04 12.29
N LEU A 61 -14.41 -7.29 12.43
CA LEU A 61 -15.19 -7.98 11.40
C LEU A 61 -16.67 -7.89 11.77
N LYS A 62 -17.45 -7.26 10.89
CA LYS A 62 -18.92 -7.12 11.06
C LYS A 62 -19.71 -8.33 10.58
N GLN A 63 -19.08 -9.17 9.75
CA GLN A 63 -19.66 -10.35 9.16
C GLN A 63 -18.56 -11.40 8.97
N ALA A 64 -18.95 -12.67 8.91
CA ALA A 64 -18.00 -13.75 8.62
C ALA A 64 -17.39 -13.56 7.22
N GLN A 65 -16.07 -13.66 7.13
CA GLN A 65 -15.33 -13.54 5.88
C GLN A 65 -13.92 -14.15 6.02
N ASP A 66 -13.21 -14.33 4.92
CA ASP A 66 -11.78 -14.65 5.00
C ASP A 66 -11.00 -13.44 5.53
N LEU A 67 -10.27 -13.63 6.62
CA LEU A 67 -9.28 -12.66 7.09
C LEU A 67 -7.97 -12.89 6.34
N TYR A 68 -7.60 -11.91 5.52
CA TYR A 68 -6.33 -11.90 4.80
C TYR A 68 -5.31 -11.00 5.49
N LEU A 69 -4.13 -11.54 5.81
CA LEU A 69 -2.98 -10.81 6.35
C LEU A 69 -1.70 -11.30 5.66
N GLN A 70 -0.78 -10.40 5.36
CA GLN A 70 0.56 -10.75 4.87
C GLN A 70 1.61 -9.82 5.46
N LEU A 71 2.75 -10.38 5.84
CA LEU A 71 3.91 -9.59 6.24
C LEU A 71 4.90 -9.45 5.09
N LEU A 72 5.33 -8.23 4.84
CA LEU A 72 6.45 -7.91 3.98
C LEU A 72 7.52 -7.17 4.77
N ALA A 73 8.77 -7.30 4.32
CA ALA A 73 9.90 -6.53 4.79
C ALA A 73 10.44 -5.78 3.57
N PRO A 74 10.64 -4.46 3.62
CA PRO A 74 11.23 -3.75 2.49
C PRO A 74 12.65 -4.29 2.22
N ASP A 75 13.00 -4.50 0.94
CA ASP A 75 14.33 -4.97 0.53
C ASP A 75 15.34 -3.82 0.64
N LEU A 76 15.72 -3.51 1.88
CA LEU A 76 16.62 -2.41 2.24
C LEU A 76 17.80 -2.94 3.08
N PRO A 77 19.00 -2.36 2.94
CA PRO A 77 20.13 -2.70 3.80
C PRO A 77 19.78 -2.56 5.29
N GLY A 78 20.06 -3.60 6.07
CA GLY A 78 19.86 -3.60 7.52
C GLY A 78 18.44 -3.88 7.99
N VAL A 79 17.48 -4.14 7.09
CA VAL A 79 16.13 -4.59 7.48
C VAL A 79 16.06 -6.12 7.56
N GLY A 80 15.76 -6.64 8.74
CA GLY A 80 15.64 -8.08 9.00
C GLY A 80 14.31 -8.70 8.55
N LYS A 81 14.39 -9.95 8.05
CA LYS A 81 13.28 -10.80 7.56
C LYS A 81 12.74 -11.76 8.65
N ASP A 82 12.67 -11.27 9.87
CA ASP A 82 12.42 -12.03 11.09
C ASP A 82 11.19 -11.50 11.85
N LYS A 83 10.22 -11.01 11.08
CA LYS A 83 8.99 -10.43 11.62
C LYS A 83 7.94 -11.53 11.77
N THR A 84 7.34 -11.57 12.95
CA THR A 84 6.24 -12.48 13.27
C THR A 84 5.00 -11.64 13.54
N ALA A 85 3.82 -12.14 13.13
CA ALA A 85 2.54 -11.61 13.59
C ALA A 85 1.78 -12.64 14.42
N VAL A 86 1.33 -12.25 15.60
CA VAL A 86 0.39 -13.03 16.42
C VAL A 86 -0.99 -12.40 16.30
N VAL A 87 -1.98 -13.23 16.00
CA VAL A 87 -3.38 -12.81 15.85
C VAL A 87 -4.21 -13.43 16.96
N ALA A 88 -4.85 -12.59 17.75
CA ALA A 88 -5.79 -12.99 18.77
C ALA A 88 -7.21 -12.58 18.38
N TYR A 89 -8.20 -13.40 18.75
CA TYR A 89 -9.61 -13.17 18.48
C TYR A 89 -10.40 -12.98 19.78
N GLN A 90 -11.38 -12.07 19.74
CA GLN A 90 -12.35 -11.81 20.79
C GLN A 90 -13.74 -11.61 20.15
N PRO A 91 -14.80 -12.32 20.60
CA PRO A 91 -16.15 -12.08 20.12
C PRO A 91 -16.60 -10.64 20.41
N GLU A 92 -16.43 -10.17 21.65
CA GLU A 92 -16.65 -8.79 22.05
C GLU A 92 -15.39 -8.17 22.67
N LEU A 93 -15.24 -6.85 22.55
CA LEU A 93 -14.13 -6.13 23.19
C LEU A 93 -14.18 -6.31 24.71
N GLY A 94 -13.07 -6.79 25.28
CA GLY A 94 -12.96 -7.06 26.71
C GLY A 94 -13.13 -8.54 27.06
N ASP A 95 -13.61 -9.37 26.14
CA ASP A 95 -13.63 -10.82 26.32
C ASP A 95 -12.22 -11.40 26.42
N ARG A 96 -12.13 -12.64 26.92
CA ARG A 96 -10.87 -13.36 26.91
C ARG A 96 -10.42 -13.62 25.48
N ALA A 97 -9.28 -13.04 25.12
CA ALA A 97 -8.66 -13.29 23.83
C ALA A 97 -8.21 -14.76 23.69
N VAL A 98 -8.50 -15.35 22.53
CA VAL A 98 -8.02 -16.67 22.14
C VAL A 98 -7.05 -16.55 20.98
N ASN A 99 -6.07 -17.46 20.90
CA ASN A 99 -5.16 -17.49 19.75
C ASN A 99 -5.94 -17.86 18.49
N PHE A 100 -5.84 -17.04 17.45
CA PHE A 100 -6.45 -17.30 16.16
C PHE A 100 -5.45 -17.82 15.13
N ALA A 101 -4.28 -17.18 15.05
CA ALA A 101 -3.21 -17.54 14.13
C ALA A 101 -1.87 -16.96 14.59
N GLN A 102 -0.78 -17.54 14.07
CA GLN A 102 0.55 -16.97 14.11
C GLN A 102 1.13 -17.04 12.70
N LEU A 103 1.58 -15.90 12.18
CA LEU A 103 2.29 -15.78 10.93
C LEU A 103 3.76 -15.71 11.27
N ASP A 104 4.47 -16.80 11.05
CA ASP A 104 5.89 -16.92 11.31
C ASP A 104 6.54 -17.71 10.18
N LEU A 105 7.68 -17.23 9.69
CA LEU A 105 8.40 -17.85 8.61
C LEU A 105 9.91 -17.62 8.81
N PRO A 106 10.75 -18.67 8.76
CA PRO A 106 12.20 -18.52 8.83
C PRO A 106 12.71 -17.53 7.77
N ALA A 107 13.67 -16.69 8.12
CA ALA A 107 14.16 -15.61 7.26
C ALA A 107 14.64 -16.11 5.87
N GLU A 108 15.11 -17.35 5.78
CA GLU A 108 15.58 -17.99 4.55
C GLU A 108 14.45 -18.31 3.57
N GLN A 109 13.22 -18.45 4.06
CA GLN A 109 12.03 -18.76 3.25
C GLN A 109 11.31 -17.50 2.75
N TRP A 110 11.73 -16.31 3.18
CA TRP A 110 11.19 -15.07 2.64
C TRP A 110 11.71 -14.85 1.21
N GLU A 111 10.80 -14.66 0.28
CA GLU A 111 11.09 -14.59 -1.16
C GLU A 111 11.21 -13.16 -1.63
N LYS A 112 12.05 -12.89 -2.65
CA LYS A 112 12.10 -11.57 -3.28
C LYS A 112 10.81 -11.29 -4.02
N TYR A 113 10.26 -10.10 -3.85
CA TYR A 113 9.03 -9.64 -4.47
C TYR A 113 9.17 -8.20 -4.93
N PHE A 114 8.91 -7.96 -6.21
CA PHE A 114 8.80 -6.62 -6.77
C PHE A 114 7.33 -6.24 -6.89
N GLU A 115 6.91 -5.18 -6.20
CA GLU A 115 5.57 -4.63 -6.29
C GLU A 115 5.56 -3.64 -7.46
N GLU A 116 4.86 -4.01 -8.53
CA GLU A 116 4.94 -3.32 -9.82
C GLU A 116 4.17 -1.99 -9.90
N TYR A 117 3.26 -1.72 -8.97
CA TYR A 117 2.41 -0.53 -9.02
C TYR A 117 3.10 0.70 -8.43
N ALA A 118 3.69 0.54 -7.26
CA ALA A 118 4.55 1.48 -6.57
C ALA A 118 6.01 1.42 -7.07
N GLY A 119 6.44 0.26 -7.58
CA GLY A 119 7.81 0.05 -8.01
C GLY A 119 8.77 -0.11 -6.84
N ASP A 120 8.37 -0.85 -5.81
CA ASP A 120 9.14 -1.08 -4.59
C ASP A 120 9.57 -2.55 -4.50
N ASN A 121 10.76 -2.81 -3.95
CA ASN A 121 11.23 -4.17 -3.68
C ASN A 121 10.99 -4.57 -2.22
N TYR A 122 10.56 -5.81 -2.05
CA TYR A 122 10.28 -6.41 -0.75
C TYR A 122 10.84 -7.82 -0.68
N PHE A 123 10.92 -8.31 0.56
CA PHE A 123 10.86 -9.73 0.87
C PHE A 123 9.44 -10.07 1.31
N LYS A 124 8.81 -11.00 0.60
CA LYS A 124 7.50 -11.57 0.92
C LYS A 124 7.66 -12.63 2.00
N GLY A 125 7.06 -12.37 3.16
CA GLY A 125 7.08 -13.24 4.32
C GLY A 125 5.81 -14.09 4.45
N PRO A 126 5.43 -14.46 5.69
CA PRO A 126 4.26 -15.29 5.92
C PRO A 126 2.96 -14.59 5.52
N GLU A 127 2.01 -15.40 5.07
CA GLU A 127 0.69 -15.00 4.60
C GLU A 127 -0.37 -15.86 5.29
N LEU A 128 -1.51 -15.25 5.63
CA LEU A 128 -2.68 -15.90 6.20
C LEU A 128 -3.89 -15.54 5.35
N LYS A 129 -4.61 -16.56 4.91
CA LYS A 129 -5.99 -16.44 4.43
C LYS A 129 -6.81 -17.51 5.13
N LYS A 130 -7.68 -17.09 6.06
CA LYS A 130 -8.40 -18.01 6.94
C LYS A 130 -9.83 -17.49 7.20
N PRO A 131 -10.84 -18.37 7.14
CA PRO A 131 -12.20 -18.02 7.56
C PRO A 131 -12.22 -17.46 8.98
N ALA A 132 -12.89 -16.34 9.15
CA ALA A 132 -12.96 -15.56 10.38
C ALA A 132 -14.42 -15.21 10.68
N GLU A 133 -14.78 -15.27 11.96
CA GLU A 133 -16.12 -14.96 12.46
C GLU A 133 -16.24 -13.45 12.74
N PRO A 134 -17.47 -12.91 12.86
CA PRO A 134 -17.65 -11.55 13.34
C PRO A 134 -17.05 -11.36 14.74
N GLY A 135 -16.40 -10.23 14.96
CA GLY A 135 -15.74 -9.89 16.23
C GLY A 135 -14.45 -9.10 16.03
N TYR A 136 -13.58 -9.13 17.02
CA TYR A 136 -12.37 -8.32 17.09
C TYR A 136 -11.13 -9.17 16.95
N TYR A 137 -10.24 -8.75 16.06
CA TYR A 137 -8.95 -9.38 15.80
C TYR A 137 -7.83 -8.41 16.15
N ILE A 138 -7.00 -8.80 17.11
CA ILE A 138 -5.84 -8.04 17.54
C ILE A 138 -4.62 -8.65 16.88
N VAL A 139 -3.96 -7.89 16.00
CA VAL A 139 -2.73 -8.30 15.32
C VAL A 139 -1.55 -7.62 16.00
N LYS A 140 -0.59 -8.41 16.47
CA LYS A 140 0.65 -7.91 17.07
C LYS A 140 1.83 -8.30 16.22
N ILE A 141 2.61 -7.33 15.76
CA ILE A 141 3.79 -7.55 14.95
C ILE A 141 5.03 -7.28 15.78
N SER A 142 5.96 -8.22 15.78
CA SER A 142 7.20 -8.15 16.55
C SER A 142 8.39 -8.68 15.75
N SER A 143 9.59 -8.37 16.23
CA SER A 143 10.85 -9.02 15.89
C SER A 143 11.57 -9.42 17.18
N PRO A 144 12.62 -10.26 17.15
CA PRO A 144 13.37 -10.65 18.34
C PRO A 144 13.85 -9.46 19.20
N ASP A 145 14.19 -8.34 18.57
CA ASP A 145 14.63 -7.09 19.21
C ASP A 145 13.59 -5.94 19.16
N ASN A 146 12.41 -6.20 18.58
CA ASN A 146 11.40 -5.21 18.22
C ASN A 146 11.96 -3.99 17.47
N GLN A 147 12.83 -4.23 16.49
CA GLN A 147 13.35 -3.21 15.59
C GLN A 147 13.05 -3.51 14.12
N GLY A 148 13.11 -2.44 13.32
CA GLY A 148 13.12 -2.53 11.87
C GLY A 148 11.75 -2.31 11.22
N LYS A 149 11.81 -2.06 9.92
CA LYS A 149 10.65 -1.75 9.10
C LYS A 149 9.89 -3.02 8.73
N TYR A 150 8.58 -2.89 8.57
CA TYR A 150 7.70 -3.94 8.10
C TYR A 150 6.54 -3.32 7.32
N VAL A 151 5.86 -4.14 6.52
CA VAL A 151 4.57 -3.80 5.93
C VAL A 151 3.57 -4.89 6.29
N LEU A 152 2.44 -4.49 6.86
CA LEU A 152 1.29 -5.37 7.05
C LEU A 152 0.30 -5.12 5.91
N VAL A 153 0.07 -6.12 5.09
CA VAL A 153 -1.00 -6.10 4.08
C VAL A 153 -2.24 -6.73 4.68
N VAL A 154 -3.40 -6.10 4.50
CA VAL A 154 -4.71 -6.58 4.97
C VAL A 154 -5.73 -6.48 3.86
N GLY A 155 -6.59 -7.49 3.74
CA GLY A 155 -7.64 -7.53 2.74
C GLY A 155 -7.15 -7.81 1.32
N GLU A 156 -8.09 -8.16 0.45
CA GLU A 156 -7.82 -8.52 -0.96
C GLU A 156 -8.68 -7.73 -1.94
N LYS A 157 -9.79 -7.13 -1.48
CA LYS A 157 -10.71 -6.39 -2.35
C LYS A 157 -10.08 -5.05 -2.73
N GLU A 158 -9.85 -4.86 -4.01
CA GLU A 158 -9.30 -3.60 -4.49
C GLU A 158 -10.41 -2.56 -4.66
N GLU A 159 -10.27 -1.45 -3.96
CA GLU A 159 -11.16 -0.30 -4.09
C GLU A 159 -10.35 0.99 -4.12
N PHE A 160 -10.67 1.86 -5.06
CA PHE A 160 -10.00 3.15 -5.25
C PHE A 160 -10.99 4.30 -5.36
N PRO A 161 -11.72 4.62 -4.28
CA PRO A 161 -12.54 5.81 -4.28
C PRO A 161 -11.65 7.05 -4.43
N ALA A 162 -12.19 8.13 -5.02
CA ALA A 162 -11.41 9.34 -5.35
C ALA A 162 -10.61 9.91 -4.15
N GLY A 163 -11.17 9.83 -2.94
CA GLY A 163 -10.47 10.25 -1.72
C GLY A 163 -9.22 9.42 -1.42
N GLU A 164 -9.24 8.10 -1.66
CA GLU A 164 -8.09 7.21 -1.47
C GLU A 164 -7.04 7.42 -2.56
N THR A 165 -7.46 7.70 -3.81
CA THR A 165 -6.54 8.09 -4.87
C THR A 165 -5.76 9.35 -4.50
N VAL A 166 -6.43 10.40 -4.02
CA VAL A 166 -5.77 11.64 -3.59
C VAL A 166 -4.81 11.38 -2.42
N LYS A 167 -5.20 10.57 -1.43
CA LYS A 167 -4.31 10.17 -0.32
C LYS A 167 -3.10 9.39 -0.81
N ALA A 168 -3.26 8.49 -1.77
CA ALA A 168 -2.16 7.73 -2.35
C ALA A 168 -1.15 8.65 -3.05
N LEU A 169 -1.60 9.65 -3.82
CA LEU A 169 -0.74 10.64 -4.47
C LEU A 169 0.15 11.43 -3.50
N ILE A 170 -0.30 11.61 -2.25
CA ILE A 170 0.46 12.28 -1.19
C ILE A 170 1.35 11.28 -0.44
N THR A 171 0.79 10.11 -0.11
CA THR A 171 1.45 9.09 0.72
C THR A 171 2.62 8.43 -0.02
N MET A 172 2.48 8.15 -1.31
CA MET A 172 3.52 7.46 -2.10
C MET A 172 4.86 8.21 -2.13
N PRO A 173 4.93 9.51 -2.48
CA PRO A 173 6.18 10.28 -2.37
C PRO A 173 6.77 10.29 -0.95
N LEU A 174 5.92 10.33 0.08
CA LEU A 174 6.39 10.31 1.48
C LEU A 174 6.98 8.95 1.86
N LEU A 175 6.43 7.84 1.36
CA LEU A 175 6.96 6.50 1.56
C LEU A 175 8.31 6.35 0.87
N LYS A 176 8.42 6.71 -0.42
CA LYS A 176 9.69 6.68 -1.17
C LYS A 176 10.80 7.40 -0.39
N LYS A 177 10.54 8.63 0.04
CA LYS A 177 11.52 9.43 0.78
C LYS A 177 11.81 8.93 2.20
N ASN A 178 10.78 8.68 3.02
CA ASN A 178 10.96 8.53 4.47
C ASN A 178 10.96 7.06 4.93
N PHE A 179 10.34 6.16 4.16
CA PHE A 179 10.28 4.74 4.48
C PHE A 179 11.34 3.95 3.72
N PHE A 180 11.45 4.16 2.40
CA PHE A 180 12.43 3.48 1.54
C PHE A 180 13.78 4.19 1.44
N ALA A 181 13.85 5.46 1.85
CA ALA A 181 15.04 6.30 1.70
C ALA A 181 15.52 6.42 0.23
N GLU A 182 14.58 6.33 -0.70
CA GLU A 182 14.80 6.43 -2.15
C GLU A 182 14.61 7.87 -2.65
N PRO A 183 15.31 8.26 -3.73
CA PRO A 183 14.99 9.45 -4.48
C PRO A 183 13.52 9.49 -4.93
N LEU A 184 12.92 10.69 -4.94
CA LEU A 184 11.54 10.85 -5.41
C LEU A 184 11.37 10.50 -6.91
N THR A 185 12.45 10.47 -7.67
CA THR A 185 12.46 10.05 -9.07
C THR A 185 12.06 8.58 -9.23
N ASP A 186 12.32 7.76 -8.22
CA ASP A 186 12.07 6.30 -8.25
C ASP A 186 10.57 6.00 -8.15
N TRP A 187 9.74 7.02 -7.87
CA TRP A 187 8.30 6.92 -8.05
C TRP A 187 7.91 6.54 -9.48
N PHE A 188 8.70 6.92 -10.49
CA PHE A 188 8.47 6.56 -11.89
C PHE A 188 8.86 5.10 -12.22
N ASP A 189 9.44 4.36 -11.28
CA ASP A 189 9.69 2.93 -11.47
C ASP A 189 8.40 2.11 -11.32
N GLY A 190 7.39 2.61 -10.60
CA GLY A 190 6.07 1.99 -10.50
C GLY A 190 5.13 2.34 -11.66
N LYS A 191 4.20 1.44 -11.99
CA LYS A 191 3.15 1.70 -13.02
C LYS A 191 2.40 3.00 -12.75
N ILE A 192 2.06 3.31 -11.51
CA ILE A 192 1.32 4.52 -11.12
C ILE A 192 2.09 5.79 -11.49
N GLY A 193 3.36 5.86 -11.08
CA GLY A 193 4.21 7.02 -11.37
C GLY A 193 4.37 7.22 -12.88
N ARG A 194 4.60 6.14 -13.65
CA ARG A 194 4.69 6.22 -15.11
C ARG A 194 3.42 6.76 -15.75
N TYR A 195 2.23 6.26 -15.36
CA TYR A 195 0.97 6.75 -15.92
C TYR A 195 0.71 8.21 -15.60
N ILE A 196 1.01 8.66 -14.37
CA ILE A 196 0.90 10.07 -13.99
C ILE A 196 1.88 10.93 -14.77
N GLY A 197 3.15 10.51 -14.88
CA GLY A 197 4.18 11.21 -15.63
C GLY A 197 3.81 11.40 -17.11
N LEU A 198 3.31 10.35 -17.75
CA LEU A 198 2.81 10.40 -19.13
C LEU A 198 1.61 11.33 -19.28
N SER A 199 0.68 11.31 -18.31
CA SER A 199 -0.49 12.19 -18.30
C SER A 199 -0.11 13.67 -18.21
N LEU A 200 0.84 14.00 -17.33
CA LEU A 200 1.35 15.37 -17.17
C LEU A 200 2.12 15.85 -18.40
N LEU A 201 2.94 14.98 -19.00
CA LEU A 201 3.65 15.28 -20.25
C LEU A 201 2.66 15.57 -21.39
N GLY A 202 1.58 14.78 -21.49
CA GLY A 202 0.50 15.00 -22.45
C GLY A 202 -0.20 16.35 -22.27
N LEU A 203 -0.51 16.73 -21.03
CA LEU A 203 -1.08 18.05 -20.70
C LEU A 203 -0.14 19.20 -21.08
N LEU A 204 1.16 19.07 -20.82
CA LEU A 204 2.16 20.07 -21.19
C LEU A 204 2.22 20.27 -22.70
N ILE A 205 2.28 19.18 -23.48
CA ILE A 205 2.30 19.23 -24.95
C ILE A 205 1.04 19.92 -25.47
N LEU A 206 -0.14 19.60 -24.92
CA LEU A 206 -1.38 20.28 -25.27
C LEU A 206 -1.35 21.78 -25.00
N GLY A 207 -0.85 22.19 -23.84
CA GLY A 207 -0.71 23.60 -23.49
C GLY A 207 0.20 24.35 -24.46
N ILE A 208 1.32 23.75 -24.86
CA ILE A 208 2.24 24.32 -25.85
C ILE A 208 1.55 24.43 -27.21
N MET A 209 0.87 23.38 -27.67
CA MET A 209 0.15 23.39 -28.96
C MET A 209 -0.94 24.47 -28.99
N PHE A 210 -1.74 24.57 -27.92
CA PHE A 210 -2.77 25.60 -27.79
C PHE A 210 -2.19 27.01 -27.83
N ARG A 211 -1.07 27.25 -27.13
CA ARG A 211 -0.36 28.54 -27.16
C ARG A 211 0.16 28.88 -28.56
N GLN A 212 0.73 27.92 -29.29
CA GLN A 212 1.22 28.13 -30.65
C GLN A 212 0.08 28.45 -31.62
N PHE A 213 -1.04 27.73 -31.54
CA PHE A 213 -2.21 28.01 -32.36
C PHE A 213 -2.79 29.40 -32.10
N ASN A 214 -2.93 29.81 -30.84
CA ASN A 214 -3.41 31.16 -30.51
C ASN A 214 -2.47 32.29 -30.97
N LYS A 215 -1.19 32.00 -31.26
CA LYS A 215 -0.26 32.96 -31.86
C LYS A 215 -0.36 33.05 -33.38
N VAL A 216 -0.78 31.97 -34.05
CA VAL A 216 -0.86 31.91 -35.53
C VAL A 216 -2.20 32.43 -36.04
N TYR A 217 -3.26 32.31 -35.22
CA TYR A 217 -4.64 32.67 -35.59
C TYR A 217 -5.18 33.89 -34.82
N LYS A 218 -4.28 34.69 -34.24
CA LYS A 218 -4.51 36.09 -33.86
C LYS A 218 -3.70 36.97 -34.78
#